data_AF-A0A9Q4L2V4-F1
#
_entry.id   AF-A0A9Q4L2V4-F1
#
_cell.length_a   1.000
_cell.length_b   1.000
_cell.length_c   1.000
_cell.angle_alpha   90.00
_cell.angle_beta   90.00
_cell.angle_gamma   90.00
#
_symmetry.space_group_name_H-M   'P 1'
#
loop_
_entity.id
_entity.type
_entity.pdbx_description
1 polymer ?
#
loop_
_entity_poly.entity_id
_entity_poly.type
_entity_poly.pdbx_seq_one_letter_code
_entity_poly.pdbx_strand_id
1 'polypeptide(L)'
;MSETGTESRPLVRQLPDPTTASNVRYNPSLEELRELAGPDETTTEFGSPSYVSEFRSRSSDRTKNAVDHEFDDRDHDLIDTAVDATDDTELLCVDRLMGRHPEATFCCRLFVPVEHARIAYAWANLFEPADGQDPDLYTVQLPDHDETAIRIRPDTGFTAVLGSDYTGEAKKSFLRLFMYRIKQQGGLGLHAGSKRVRVRDDDGELRTVGQVFMGLSATGKSTLTSHGCWLEDPEDASMLQDDVCGLLSDGSVAGSEGEGLYIKTIGLDEEEQPELYEAATADSAILENVAVDDDGTVHFEEDRYTANSRAIIQRDELESADEEIDLDRMDQVFFITRNPLMPPVAKLDEEQAAVAFMLGESIETSAGDPSRAGESIRVVGTNPFIIGSEGEEGNIFHELINILDIDCYVINTGYLGQKSKDIGVTESVTILTEAARGTIEWTRDERTELTIPDSVPGLDIEDYYVPDHVDDYDDALAELRAERRDYLAEFDELREEITDAVY
;
A
#
# COMPACT_ATOMS: atom_id res chain seq x y z
N MET A 1 -8.29 24.01 -48.65
CA MET A 1 -9.62 24.09 -47.99
C MET A 1 -10.14 22.66 -47.93
N SER A 2 -9.97 21.89 -46.86
CA SER A 2 -9.91 22.24 -45.44
C SER A 2 -8.54 21.94 -44.82
N GLU A 3 -7.95 22.94 -44.18
CA GLU A 3 -6.94 22.80 -43.14
C GLU A 3 -7.67 22.56 -41.83
N THR A 4 -7.30 21.51 -41.09
CA THR A 4 -7.38 21.36 -39.62
C THR A 4 -7.00 19.91 -39.30
N GLY A 5 -5.71 19.63 -39.33
CA GLY A 5 -5.12 18.41 -38.80
C GLY A 5 -4.04 18.84 -37.82
N THR A 6 -4.45 19.40 -36.69
CA THR A 6 -3.54 19.62 -35.57
C THR A 6 -3.31 18.25 -34.96
N GLU A 7 -2.19 17.61 -35.29
CA GLU A 7 -1.69 16.51 -34.46
C GLU A 7 -1.54 17.09 -33.05
N SER A 8 -2.36 16.60 -32.11
CA SER A 8 -2.28 16.98 -30.70
C SER A 8 -0.85 16.72 -30.22
N ARG A 9 -0.18 17.75 -29.70
CA ARG A 9 1.10 17.53 -29.02
C ARG A 9 0.87 16.51 -27.90
N PRO A 10 1.81 15.57 -27.65
CA PRO A 10 1.74 14.70 -26.48
C PRO A 10 1.39 15.54 -25.25
N LEU A 11 0.41 15.10 -24.46
CA LEU A 11 -0.21 15.87 -23.38
C LEU A 11 0.82 16.51 -22.44
N VAL A 12 1.85 15.76 -22.11
CA VAL A 12 3.01 16.19 -21.31
C VAL A 12 3.76 17.39 -21.91
N ARG A 13 3.83 17.51 -23.24
CA ARG A 13 4.48 18.64 -23.93
C ARG A 13 3.65 19.94 -23.92
N GLN A 14 2.46 19.89 -23.34
CA GLN A 14 1.61 21.07 -23.14
C GLN A 14 1.82 21.68 -21.75
N LEU A 15 2.36 20.92 -20.79
CA LEU A 15 2.73 21.45 -19.47
C LEU A 15 3.90 22.45 -19.58
N PRO A 16 3.95 23.46 -18.70
CA PRO A 16 5.01 24.45 -18.69
C PRO A 16 6.36 23.81 -18.40
N ASP A 17 7.41 24.31 -19.07
CA ASP A 17 8.79 24.01 -18.69
C ASP A 17 9.10 24.74 -17.38
N PRO A 18 9.26 24.04 -16.26
CA PRO A 18 9.37 24.67 -14.95
C PRO A 18 10.68 25.46 -14.79
N THR A 19 11.66 25.26 -15.69
CA THR A 19 12.92 26.00 -15.67
C THR A 19 12.83 27.37 -16.36
N THR A 20 11.79 27.59 -17.17
CA THR A 20 11.63 28.83 -17.97
C THR A 20 10.30 29.55 -17.76
N ALA A 21 9.26 28.84 -17.30
CA ALA A 21 7.96 29.41 -17.01
C ALA A 21 8.04 30.38 -15.81
N SER A 22 7.52 31.60 -15.98
CA SER A 22 7.63 32.64 -14.95
C SER A 22 6.68 32.47 -13.77
N ASN A 23 5.61 31.71 -13.96
CA ASN A 23 4.58 31.41 -12.97
C ASN A 23 4.86 30.11 -12.19
N VAL A 24 5.97 29.42 -12.47
CA VAL A 24 6.32 28.15 -11.83
C VAL A 24 7.53 28.33 -10.91
N ARG A 25 7.37 27.95 -9.65
CA ARG A 25 8.46 27.81 -8.67
C ARG A 25 8.93 26.37 -8.67
N TYR A 26 10.07 26.14 -9.30
CA TYR A 26 10.59 24.80 -9.54
C TYR A 26 11.55 24.32 -8.46
N ASN A 27 11.30 23.12 -7.94
CA ASN A 27 12.06 22.44 -6.90
C ASN A 27 12.50 23.35 -5.73
N PRO A 28 11.58 24.04 -5.04
CA PRO A 28 11.93 24.73 -3.80
C PRO A 28 12.47 23.71 -2.77
N SER A 29 13.29 24.20 -1.84
CA SER A 29 13.76 23.36 -0.72
C SER A 29 12.60 22.94 0.18
N LEU A 30 12.78 21.90 1.01
CA LEU A 30 11.77 21.50 1.98
C LEU A 30 11.46 22.64 2.98
N GLU A 31 12.46 23.44 3.35
CA GLU A 31 12.30 24.64 4.19
C GLU A 31 11.41 25.68 3.49
N GLU A 32 11.69 25.98 2.22
CA GLU A 32 10.88 26.92 1.43
C GLU A 32 9.44 26.41 1.24
N LEU A 33 9.26 25.11 1.01
CA LEU A 33 7.94 24.50 0.88
C LEU A 33 7.14 24.61 2.18
N ARG A 34 7.77 24.37 3.34
CA ARG A 34 7.12 24.55 4.65
C ARG A 34 6.78 26.03 4.91
N GLU A 35 7.69 26.95 4.60
CA GLU A 35 7.41 28.40 4.72
C GLU A 35 6.20 28.82 3.89
N LEU A 36 6.08 28.31 2.65
CA LEU A 36 4.94 28.56 1.78
C LEU A 36 3.65 27.92 2.29
N ALA A 37 3.75 26.77 2.97
CA ALA A 37 2.62 26.09 3.60
C ALA A 37 2.22 26.72 4.95
N GLY A 38 3.04 27.62 5.50
CA GLY A 38 2.84 28.26 6.80
C GLY A 38 1.46 28.90 7.04
N PRO A 39 0.75 29.47 6.04
CA PRO A 39 -0.60 29.98 6.25
C PRO A 39 -1.62 28.95 6.74
N ASP A 40 -1.42 27.66 6.41
CA ASP A 40 -2.30 26.55 6.82
C ASP A 40 -1.74 25.75 8.01
N GLU A 41 -0.52 26.06 8.46
CA GLU A 41 0.19 25.27 9.47
C GLU A 41 -0.33 25.57 10.88
N THR A 42 -0.61 24.50 11.62
CA THR A 42 -0.61 24.51 13.09
C THR A 42 0.65 23.78 13.56
N THR A 43 1.63 24.50 14.12
CA THR A 43 2.84 23.88 14.66
C THR A 43 2.51 23.16 15.96
N THR A 44 2.90 21.89 16.07
CA THR A 44 2.65 21.04 17.24
C THR A 44 3.58 21.39 18.41
N GLU A 45 3.30 20.83 19.58
CA GLU A 45 4.17 20.89 20.75
C GLU A 45 5.57 20.28 20.51
N PHE A 46 5.71 19.46 19.47
CA PHE A 46 6.96 18.84 19.03
C PHE A 46 7.73 19.66 17.99
N GLY A 47 7.13 20.73 17.47
CA GLY A 47 7.72 21.55 16.41
C GLY A 47 7.46 21.05 14.98
N SER A 48 6.81 19.89 14.83
CA SER A 48 6.31 19.40 13.55
C SER A 48 5.10 20.21 13.05
N PRO A 49 4.91 20.36 11.73
CA PRO A 49 3.72 20.97 11.17
C PRO A 49 2.53 20.02 11.16
N SER A 50 1.34 20.56 11.41
CA SER A 50 0.06 19.89 11.22
C SER A 50 -0.83 20.68 10.27
N TYR A 51 -1.50 19.97 9.36
CA TYR A 51 -2.42 20.54 8.38
C TYR A 51 -3.78 19.84 8.41
N VAL A 52 -4.83 20.60 8.07
CA VAL A 52 -6.20 20.11 8.00
C VAL A 52 -6.69 20.32 6.57
N SER A 53 -6.92 19.23 5.82
CA SER A 53 -7.46 19.31 4.47
C SER A 53 -8.98 19.60 4.46
N GLU A 54 -9.62 19.76 3.31
CA GLU A 54 -11.09 19.67 3.21
C GLU A 54 -11.52 18.21 3.03
N PHE A 55 -10.78 17.48 2.18
CA PHE A 55 -10.99 16.06 1.94
C PHE A 55 -10.17 15.20 2.92
N ARG A 56 -10.84 14.25 3.58
CA ARG A 56 -10.24 13.39 4.63
C ARG A 56 -9.72 12.05 4.13
N SER A 57 -9.97 11.75 2.86
CA SER A 57 -9.67 10.48 2.22
C SER A 57 -9.72 10.65 0.71
N ARG A 58 -9.29 9.60 -0.01
CA ARG A 58 -9.41 9.53 -1.46
C ARG A 58 -10.87 9.59 -1.91
N SER A 59 -11.09 10.14 -3.11
CA SER A 59 -12.38 10.19 -3.81
C SER A 59 -12.45 9.04 -4.83
N SER A 60 -12.48 7.80 -4.33
CA SER A 60 -12.45 6.60 -5.19
C SER A 60 -13.65 6.53 -6.15
N ASP A 61 -14.83 6.97 -5.73
CA ASP A 61 -16.05 7.07 -6.56
C ASP A 61 -15.94 8.12 -7.68
N ARG A 62 -14.93 9.00 -7.62
CA ARG A 62 -14.65 10.06 -8.61
C ARG A 62 -13.39 9.81 -9.43
N THR A 63 -12.76 8.65 -9.24
CA THR A 63 -11.53 8.27 -9.91
C THR A 63 -11.83 7.41 -11.14
N LYS A 64 -11.31 7.80 -12.30
CA LYS A 64 -11.36 6.99 -13.53
C LYS A 64 -10.00 6.95 -14.21
N ASN A 65 -9.64 5.79 -14.77
CA ASN A 65 -8.49 5.65 -15.66
C ASN A 65 -8.94 5.23 -17.07
N ALA A 66 -8.19 5.62 -18.08
CA ALA A 66 -8.56 5.41 -19.49
C ALA A 66 -8.38 3.96 -20.01
N VAL A 67 -7.94 3.04 -19.16
CA VAL A 67 -7.84 1.60 -19.48
C VAL A 67 -9.14 0.89 -19.07
N ASP A 68 -9.60 1.13 -17.84
CA ASP A 68 -10.77 0.44 -17.27
C ASP A 68 -12.08 1.18 -17.55
N HIS A 69 -12.01 2.45 -17.95
CA HIS A 69 -13.17 3.29 -18.20
C HIS A 69 -13.09 3.89 -19.60
N GLU A 70 -14.21 3.82 -20.33
CA GLU A 70 -14.38 4.61 -21.55
C GLU A 70 -14.47 6.10 -21.17
N PHE A 71 -13.47 6.88 -21.59
CA PHE A 71 -13.48 8.33 -21.42
C PHE A 71 -14.42 8.95 -22.45
N ASP A 72 -15.31 9.81 -21.96
CA ASP A 72 -16.15 10.65 -22.81
C ASP A 72 -15.50 12.04 -23.02
N ASP A 73 -16.18 12.90 -23.78
CA ASP A 73 -15.74 14.27 -24.02
C ASP A 73 -15.54 15.04 -22.70
N ARG A 74 -16.35 14.76 -21.66
CA ARG A 74 -16.22 15.44 -20.36
C ARG A 74 -14.95 15.02 -19.64
N ASP A 75 -14.61 13.73 -19.67
CA ASP A 75 -13.38 13.22 -19.07
C ASP A 75 -12.13 13.80 -19.76
N HIS A 76 -12.19 14.01 -21.08
CA HIS A 76 -11.14 14.72 -21.83
C HIS A 76 -11.07 16.22 -21.49
N ASP A 77 -12.21 16.91 -21.45
CA ASP A 77 -12.28 18.32 -21.08
C ASP A 77 -11.71 18.58 -19.66
N LEU A 78 -11.93 17.67 -18.71
CA LEU A 78 -11.37 17.77 -17.36
C LEU A 78 -9.83 17.67 -17.36
N ILE A 79 -9.27 16.80 -18.20
CA ILE A 79 -7.82 16.69 -18.34
C ILE A 79 -7.26 17.97 -18.99
N ASP A 80 -7.87 18.42 -20.08
CA ASP A 80 -7.45 19.64 -20.77
C ASP A 80 -7.57 20.85 -19.83
N THR A 81 -8.62 20.91 -18.99
CA THR A 81 -8.76 21.94 -17.94
C THR A 81 -7.58 21.91 -16.96
N ALA A 82 -7.14 20.73 -16.52
CA ALA A 82 -5.99 20.61 -15.62
C ALA A 82 -4.69 21.11 -16.28
N VAL A 83 -4.48 20.78 -17.56
CA VAL A 83 -3.31 21.21 -18.33
C VAL A 83 -3.35 22.70 -18.60
N ASP A 84 -4.46 23.23 -19.13
CA ASP A 84 -4.62 24.64 -19.48
C ASP A 84 -4.47 25.55 -18.26
N ALA A 85 -4.96 25.13 -17.09
CA ALA A 85 -4.81 25.88 -15.85
C ALA A 85 -3.34 26.09 -15.44
N THR A 86 -2.39 25.29 -15.96
CA THR A 86 -0.98 25.45 -15.63
C THR A 86 -0.31 26.66 -16.29
N ASP A 87 -0.92 27.25 -17.33
CA ASP A 87 -0.41 28.44 -18.00
C ASP A 87 -0.69 29.74 -17.22
N ASP A 88 -1.80 29.79 -16.47
CA ASP A 88 -2.30 31.02 -15.83
C ASP A 88 -2.21 30.99 -14.28
N THR A 89 -1.93 29.84 -13.67
CA THR A 89 -1.83 29.67 -12.21
C THR A 89 -0.39 29.80 -11.72
N GLU A 90 -0.18 30.45 -10.56
CA GLU A 90 1.10 30.40 -9.85
C GLU A 90 1.27 29.00 -9.21
N LEU A 91 2.24 28.23 -9.71
CA LEU A 91 2.41 26.82 -9.35
C LEU A 91 3.74 26.57 -8.64
N LEU A 92 3.73 25.58 -7.77
CA LEU A 92 4.90 24.81 -7.36
C LEU A 92 5.04 23.62 -8.30
N CYS A 93 6.27 23.36 -8.75
CA CYS A 93 6.62 22.15 -9.49
C CYS A 93 7.72 21.43 -8.73
N VAL A 94 7.45 20.19 -8.29
CA VAL A 94 8.40 19.39 -7.53
C VAL A 94 8.67 18.08 -8.26
N ASP A 95 9.94 17.78 -8.47
CA ASP A 95 10.40 16.52 -9.04
C ASP A 95 11.01 15.64 -7.95
N ARG A 96 10.61 14.37 -7.91
CA ARG A 96 11.11 13.36 -6.98
C ARG A 96 11.35 12.01 -7.66
N LEU A 97 12.27 11.22 -7.14
CA LEU A 97 12.48 9.83 -7.55
C LEU A 97 11.60 8.90 -6.71
N MET A 98 10.81 8.10 -7.40
CA MET A 98 10.03 7.01 -6.82
C MET A 98 10.74 5.70 -7.12
N GLY A 99 11.17 5.01 -6.06
CA GLY A 99 11.94 3.77 -6.09
C GLY A 99 13.45 3.96 -6.28
N ARG A 100 14.24 2.98 -5.82
CA ARG A 100 15.71 2.93 -5.93
C ARG A 100 16.21 1.85 -6.89
N HIS A 101 15.35 0.87 -7.19
CA HIS A 101 15.72 -0.24 -8.04
C HIS A 101 15.97 0.21 -9.50
N PRO A 102 17.09 -0.17 -10.15
CA PRO A 102 17.46 0.31 -11.48
C PRO A 102 16.41 0.11 -12.59
N GLU A 103 15.56 -0.91 -12.45
CA GLU A 103 14.48 -1.21 -13.41
C GLU A 103 13.12 -0.63 -13.01
N ALA A 104 13.00 -0.12 -11.78
CA ALA A 104 11.76 0.33 -11.16
C ALA A 104 11.93 1.68 -10.44
N THR A 105 12.79 2.56 -10.96
CA THR A 105 12.88 3.96 -10.54
C THR A 105 12.25 4.86 -11.58
N PHE A 106 11.37 5.77 -11.14
CA PHE A 106 10.69 6.73 -12.01
C PHE A 106 10.79 8.15 -11.47
N CYS A 107 11.15 9.10 -12.34
CA CYS A 107 11.09 10.52 -12.02
C CYS A 107 9.64 11.02 -12.09
N CYS A 108 9.15 11.53 -10.97
CA CYS A 108 7.78 12.00 -10.80
C CYS A 108 7.75 13.52 -10.72
N ARG A 109 6.91 14.16 -11.53
CA ARG A 109 6.69 15.61 -11.51
C ARG A 109 5.30 15.94 -11.01
N LEU A 110 5.24 16.68 -9.90
CA LEU A 110 4.00 17.16 -9.30
C LEU A 110 3.86 18.68 -9.49
N PHE A 111 2.71 19.10 -10.03
CA PHE A 111 2.29 20.50 -10.06
C PHE A 111 1.14 20.75 -9.08
N VAL A 112 1.27 21.78 -8.24
CA VAL A 112 0.26 22.21 -7.27
C VAL A 112 0.25 23.74 -7.18
N PRO A 113 -0.90 24.43 -7.04
CA PRO A 113 -0.93 25.86 -6.75
C PRO A 113 -0.12 26.23 -5.49
N VAL A 114 0.53 27.40 -5.52
CA VAL A 114 1.35 27.87 -4.38
C VAL A 114 0.54 27.96 -3.07
N GLU A 115 -0.76 28.23 -3.15
CA GLU A 115 -1.66 28.28 -1.98
C GLU A 115 -1.88 26.93 -1.31
N HIS A 116 -1.58 25.82 -1.99
CA HIS A 116 -1.64 24.46 -1.44
C HIS A 116 -0.24 23.86 -1.27
N ALA A 117 0.75 24.68 -0.93
CA ALA A 117 2.14 24.25 -0.73
C ALA A 117 2.30 23.06 0.22
N ARG A 118 1.39 22.88 1.18
CA ARG A 118 1.36 21.72 2.09
C ARG A 118 1.35 20.38 1.35
N ILE A 119 0.66 20.27 0.20
CA ILE A 119 0.58 19.03 -0.58
C ILE A 119 1.96 18.71 -1.18
N ALA A 120 2.59 19.72 -1.79
CA ALA A 120 3.92 19.59 -2.36
C ALA A 120 4.97 19.31 -1.28
N TYR A 121 4.88 19.98 -0.12
CA TYR A 121 5.75 19.76 1.03
C TYR A 121 5.63 18.33 1.55
N ALA A 122 4.41 17.88 1.85
CA ALA A 122 4.13 16.55 2.36
C ALA A 122 4.58 15.47 1.36
N TRP A 123 4.14 15.56 0.10
CA TRP A 123 4.52 14.60 -0.95
C TRP A 123 6.04 14.54 -1.16
N ALA A 124 6.73 15.68 -1.14
CA ALA A 124 8.17 15.77 -1.31
C ALA A 124 8.99 15.09 -0.20
N ASN A 125 8.39 14.86 0.98
CA ASN A 125 9.03 14.19 2.12
C ASN A 125 8.89 12.65 2.08
N LEU A 126 8.16 12.09 1.11
CA LEU A 126 8.04 10.64 0.92
C LEU A 126 9.14 10.06 0.01
N PHE A 127 9.69 10.91 -0.86
CA PHE A 127 10.49 10.50 -2.01
C PHE A 127 11.80 11.29 -2.08
N GLU A 128 12.78 10.74 -2.77
CA GLU A 128 14.09 11.35 -2.92
C GLU A 128 14.07 12.53 -3.91
N PRO A 129 14.93 13.55 -3.76
CA PRO A 129 15.12 14.57 -4.78
C PRO A 129 15.50 13.97 -6.14
N ALA A 130 14.91 14.49 -7.22
CA ALA A 130 15.30 14.10 -8.58
C ALA A 130 16.77 14.45 -8.88
N ASP A 131 17.42 13.60 -9.68
CA ASP A 131 18.82 13.72 -10.09
C ASP A 131 19.02 14.51 -11.41
N GLY A 132 17.95 15.17 -11.87
CA GLY A 132 17.92 15.97 -13.10
C GLY A 132 17.50 15.21 -14.35
N GLN A 133 17.10 13.95 -14.23
CA GLN A 133 16.48 13.22 -15.33
C GLN A 133 15.10 13.79 -15.71
N ASP A 134 14.71 13.60 -16.97
CA ASP A 134 13.37 13.99 -17.44
C ASP A 134 12.30 13.18 -16.70
N PRO A 135 11.15 13.77 -16.32
CA PRO A 135 10.10 13.03 -15.63
C PRO A 135 9.46 11.95 -16.49
N ASP A 136 9.16 10.82 -15.87
CA ASP A 136 8.43 9.69 -16.45
C ASP A 136 6.92 9.79 -16.20
N LEU A 137 6.56 10.33 -15.03
CA LEU A 137 5.20 10.40 -14.50
C LEU A 137 4.86 11.83 -14.07
N TYR A 138 3.62 12.23 -14.29
CA TYR A 138 3.14 13.60 -14.10
C TYR A 138 1.81 13.61 -13.36
N THR A 139 1.70 14.49 -12.38
CA THR A 139 0.41 14.83 -11.75
C THR A 139 0.24 16.33 -11.69
N VAL A 140 -0.94 16.81 -12.10
CA VAL A 140 -1.40 18.17 -11.85
C VAL A 140 -2.55 18.08 -10.85
N GLN A 141 -2.37 18.64 -9.66
CA GLN A 141 -3.38 18.68 -8.62
C GLN A 141 -3.86 20.12 -8.42
N LEU A 142 -5.15 20.36 -8.69
CA LEU A 142 -5.83 21.66 -8.58
C LEU A 142 -6.96 21.54 -7.55
N PRO A 143 -6.68 21.80 -6.26
CA PRO A 143 -7.66 21.56 -5.21
C PRO A 143 -8.89 22.47 -5.27
N ASP A 144 -8.73 23.70 -5.73
CA ASP A 144 -9.82 24.70 -5.81
C ASP A 144 -10.73 24.56 -7.04
N HIS A 145 -10.58 23.51 -7.83
CA HIS A 145 -11.48 23.25 -8.95
C HIS A 145 -12.88 22.87 -8.45
N ASP A 146 -13.94 23.49 -8.99
CA ASP A 146 -15.33 23.33 -8.53
C ASP A 146 -15.86 21.88 -8.57
N GLU A 147 -15.33 21.05 -9.46
CA GLU A 147 -15.69 19.63 -9.58
C GLU A 147 -14.55 18.74 -9.09
N THR A 148 -14.87 17.81 -8.18
CA THR A 148 -13.96 16.73 -7.78
C THR A 148 -13.94 15.63 -8.83
N ALA A 149 -12.79 15.47 -9.49
CA ALA A 149 -12.58 14.44 -10.50
C ALA A 149 -11.10 14.06 -10.58
N ILE A 150 -10.82 12.75 -10.53
CA ILE A 150 -9.49 12.22 -10.72
C ILE A 150 -9.48 11.45 -12.03
N ARG A 151 -8.61 11.86 -12.98
CA ARG A 151 -8.51 11.28 -14.33
C ARG A 151 -7.10 10.86 -14.64
N ILE A 152 -6.93 9.58 -14.96
CA ILE A 152 -5.63 8.98 -15.21
C ILE A 152 -5.53 8.57 -16.68
N ARG A 153 -4.41 8.91 -17.30
CA ARG A 153 -3.98 8.44 -18.63
C ARG A 153 -2.70 7.61 -18.47
N PRO A 154 -2.83 6.29 -18.19
CA PRO A 154 -1.67 5.45 -17.86
C PRO A 154 -0.62 5.40 -18.95
N ASP A 155 -1.04 5.31 -20.22
CA ASP A 155 -0.13 5.25 -21.38
C ASP A 155 0.78 6.47 -21.51
N THR A 156 0.31 7.64 -21.06
CA THR A 156 1.10 8.88 -21.07
C THR A 156 1.72 9.21 -19.71
N GLY A 157 1.51 8.36 -18.69
CA GLY A 157 2.00 8.59 -17.33
C GLY A 157 1.43 9.85 -16.67
N PHE A 158 0.20 10.24 -16.99
CA PHE A 158 -0.38 11.52 -16.52
C PHE A 158 -1.62 11.30 -15.65
N THR A 159 -1.73 12.08 -14.57
CA THR A 159 -2.93 12.18 -13.73
C THR A 159 -3.36 13.64 -13.54
N ALA A 160 -4.64 13.92 -13.74
CA ALA A 160 -5.29 15.14 -13.26
C ALA A 160 -6.04 14.85 -11.96
N VAL A 161 -5.75 15.61 -10.90
CA VAL A 161 -6.50 15.60 -9.64
C VAL A 161 -7.18 16.95 -9.49
N LEU A 162 -8.50 16.98 -9.64
CA LEU A 162 -9.30 18.19 -9.54
C LEU A 162 -10.18 18.16 -8.30
N GLY A 163 -10.31 19.29 -7.62
CA GLY A 163 -11.32 19.49 -6.57
C GLY A 163 -11.05 18.68 -5.31
N SER A 164 -9.79 18.34 -5.02
CA SER A 164 -9.38 17.69 -3.77
C SER A 164 -8.02 18.17 -3.31
N ASP A 165 -7.94 18.57 -2.05
CA ASP A 165 -6.72 19.03 -1.37
C ASP A 165 -6.07 17.95 -0.50
N TYR A 166 -6.56 16.71 -0.58
CA TYR A 166 -6.03 15.60 0.20
C TYR A 166 -4.67 15.15 -0.36
N THR A 167 -3.65 15.11 0.49
CA THR A 167 -2.27 14.74 0.09
C THR A 167 -2.21 13.31 -0.45
N GLY A 168 -3.06 12.42 0.08
CA GLY A 168 -3.14 11.03 -0.36
C GLY A 168 -3.54 10.85 -1.84
N GLU A 169 -4.19 11.85 -2.47
CA GLU A 169 -4.44 11.81 -3.92
C GLU A 169 -3.14 11.99 -4.72
N ALA A 170 -2.29 12.94 -4.33
CA ALA A 170 -0.96 13.12 -4.90
C ALA A 170 -0.14 11.83 -4.76
N LYS A 171 -0.01 11.28 -3.54
CA LYS A 171 0.72 10.02 -3.30
C LYS A 171 0.20 8.88 -4.18
N LYS A 172 -1.10 8.59 -4.13
CA LYS A 172 -1.66 7.43 -4.85
C LYS A 172 -1.76 7.63 -6.37
N SER A 173 -1.71 8.88 -6.87
CA SER A 173 -1.62 9.14 -8.32
C SER A 173 -0.36 8.54 -8.94
N PHE A 174 0.79 8.68 -8.27
CA PHE A 174 2.07 8.14 -8.72
C PHE A 174 2.21 6.65 -8.43
N LEU A 175 1.86 6.20 -7.22
CA LEU A 175 1.94 4.78 -6.87
C LEU A 175 1.07 3.88 -7.75
N ARG A 176 -0.09 4.37 -8.20
CA ARG A 176 -0.91 3.65 -9.19
C ARG A 176 -0.16 3.48 -10.52
N LEU A 177 0.45 4.54 -11.02
CA LEU A 177 1.20 4.51 -12.27
C LEU A 177 2.49 3.69 -12.15
N PHE A 178 3.15 3.70 -10.99
CA PHE A 178 4.26 2.80 -10.67
C PHE A 178 3.87 1.35 -10.92
N MET A 179 2.82 0.87 -10.25
CA MET A 179 2.34 -0.51 -10.38
C MET A 179 1.98 -0.87 -11.82
N TYR A 180 1.33 0.05 -12.55
CA TYR A 180 1.05 -0.15 -13.97
C TYR A 180 2.32 -0.27 -14.82
N ARG A 181 3.36 0.54 -14.57
CA ARG A 181 4.64 0.45 -15.28
C ARG A 181 5.35 -0.87 -15.01
N ILE A 182 5.35 -1.34 -13.76
CA ILE A 182 5.91 -2.65 -13.39
C ILE A 182 5.21 -3.78 -14.15
N LYS A 183 3.87 -3.74 -14.22
CA LYS A 183 3.09 -4.69 -15.03
C LYS A 183 3.50 -4.68 -16.50
N GLN A 184 3.66 -3.49 -17.09
CA GLN A 184 4.10 -3.35 -18.49
C GLN A 184 5.53 -3.86 -18.74
N GLN A 185 6.37 -3.94 -17.71
CA GLN A 185 7.71 -4.51 -17.76
C GLN A 185 7.74 -6.03 -17.56
N GLY A 186 6.59 -6.67 -17.33
CA GLY A 186 6.47 -8.12 -17.08
C GLY A 186 6.63 -8.51 -15.61
N GLY A 187 6.64 -7.55 -14.69
CA GLY A 187 6.50 -7.78 -13.26
C GLY A 187 5.04 -7.63 -12.79
N LEU A 188 4.86 -7.42 -11.49
CA LEU A 188 3.57 -7.17 -10.87
C LEU A 188 3.66 -6.08 -9.80
N GLY A 189 2.73 -5.11 -9.84
CA GLY A 189 2.60 -4.12 -8.79
C GLY A 189 1.85 -4.68 -7.57
N LEU A 190 2.43 -4.53 -6.38
CA LEU A 190 1.88 -5.06 -5.13
C LEU A 190 1.57 -3.94 -4.16
N HIS A 191 0.36 -3.94 -3.57
CA HIS A 191 0.02 -3.11 -2.43
C HIS A 191 0.35 -3.87 -1.13
N ALA A 192 1.64 -4.00 -0.86
CA ALA A 192 2.18 -4.89 0.16
C ALA A 192 3.26 -4.21 1.00
N GLY A 193 3.47 -4.74 2.20
CA GLY A 193 4.69 -4.49 2.96
C GLY A 193 5.77 -5.49 2.58
N SER A 194 7.04 -5.11 2.62
CA SER A 194 8.18 -6.01 2.44
C SER A 194 9.14 -5.94 3.62
N LYS A 195 9.70 -7.09 3.98
CA LYS A 195 10.60 -7.28 5.12
C LYS A 195 11.73 -8.22 4.73
N ARG A 196 12.92 -7.91 5.24
CA ARG A 196 14.07 -8.81 5.24
C ARG A 196 14.18 -9.46 6.62
N VAL A 197 14.27 -10.79 6.67
CA VAL A 197 14.46 -11.55 7.92
C VAL A 197 15.73 -12.37 7.80
N ARG A 198 16.68 -12.14 8.71
CA ARG A 198 17.92 -12.89 8.78
C ARG A 198 17.89 -13.82 9.98
N VAL A 199 17.79 -15.12 9.71
CA VAL A 199 17.62 -16.15 10.74
C VAL A 199 18.46 -17.39 10.44
N ARG A 200 18.74 -18.16 11.48
CA ARG A 200 19.28 -19.51 11.36
C ARG A 200 18.17 -20.47 10.98
N ASP A 201 18.41 -21.22 9.92
CA ASP A 201 17.55 -22.33 9.53
C ASP A 201 17.64 -23.52 10.49
N ASP A 202 16.91 -24.59 10.19
CA ASP A 202 16.89 -25.84 10.97
C ASP A 202 18.28 -26.53 11.05
N ASP A 203 19.15 -26.30 10.07
CA ASP A 203 20.54 -26.77 10.06
C ASP A 203 21.50 -25.85 10.86
N GLY A 204 20.99 -24.70 11.32
CA GLY A 204 21.73 -23.70 12.08
C GLY A 204 22.54 -22.72 11.22
N GLU A 205 22.36 -22.74 9.90
CA GLU A 205 23.01 -21.84 8.95
C GLU A 205 22.26 -20.50 8.88
N LEU A 206 23.01 -19.40 8.96
CA LEU A 206 22.43 -18.06 8.92
C LEU A 206 22.08 -17.70 7.47
N ARG A 207 20.79 -17.48 7.20
CA ARG A 207 20.26 -17.13 5.89
C ARG A 207 19.41 -15.86 5.96
N THR A 208 19.20 -15.25 4.81
CA THR A 208 18.28 -14.13 4.63
C THR A 208 17.05 -14.62 3.89
N VAL A 209 15.87 -14.27 4.38
CA VAL A 209 14.56 -14.63 3.83
C VAL A 209 13.79 -13.34 3.58
N GLY A 210 13.34 -13.15 2.35
CA GLY A 210 12.49 -12.04 1.97
C GLY A 210 11.01 -12.36 2.14
N GLN A 211 10.30 -11.56 2.94
CA GLN A 211 8.89 -11.72 3.24
C GLN A 211 8.07 -10.55 2.68
N VAL A 212 6.95 -10.86 2.04
CA VAL A 212 5.97 -9.88 1.54
C VAL A 212 4.62 -10.10 2.20
N PHE A 213 3.98 -9.02 2.63
CA PHE A 213 2.73 -9.04 3.38
C PHE A 213 1.62 -8.31 2.61
N MET A 214 0.61 -9.06 2.18
CA MET A 214 -0.59 -8.52 1.55
C MET A 214 -1.76 -8.56 2.53
N GLY A 215 -2.44 -7.43 2.71
CA GLY A 215 -3.48 -7.31 3.71
C GLY A 215 -4.27 -6.03 3.56
N LEU A 216 -5.58 -6.12 3.82
CA LEU A 216 -6.45 -4.95 3.87
C LEU A 216 -6.08 -4.03 5.05
N SER A 217 -6.65 -2.82 5.05
CA SER A 217 -6.41 -1.88 6.14
C SER A 217 -6.85 -2.47 7.48
N ALA A 218 -6.09 -2.19 8.55
CA ALA A 218 -6.37 -2.66 9.91
C ALA A 218 -6.44 -4.19 10.09
N THR A 219 -5.81 -4.97 9.21
CA THR A 219 -5.59 -6.42 9.41
C THR A 219 -4.27 -6.76 10.08
N GLY A 220 -3.42 -5.79 10.37
CA GLY A 220 -2.09 -6.01 10.97
C GLY A 220 -0.93 -6.04 9.97
N LYS A 221 -1.16 -5.67 8.70
CA LYS A 221 -0.09 -5.55 7.68
C LYS A 221 1.10 -4.74 8.16
N SER A 222 0.89 -3.48 8.55
CA SER A 222 1.96 -2.60 9.00
C SER A 222 2.65 -3.14 10.25
N THR A 223 1.88 -3.66 11.21
CA THR A 223 2.42 -4.26 12.44
C THR A 223 3.36 -5.43 12.13
N LEU A 224 2.94 -6.40 11.33
CA LEU A 224 3.80 -7.53 10.97
C LEU A 224 5.00 -7.09 10.13
N THR A 225 4.81 -6.13 9.23
CA THR A 225 5.87 -5.62 8.35
C THR A 225 6.95 -4.87 9.12
N SER A 226 6.62 -4.08 10.14
CA SER A 226 7.61 -3.35 10.96
C SER A 226 8.20 -4.17 12.10
N HIS A 227 7.49 -5.17 12.63
CA HIS A 227 7.96 -5.89 13.83
C HIS A 227 9.33 -6.58 13.66
N GLY A 228 10.30 -6.31 14.54
CA GLY A 228 11.68 -6.87 14.52
C GLY A 228 11.81 -8.34 14.94
N CYS A 229 10.72 -9.10 14.92
CA CYS A 229 10.65 -10.53 15.28
C CYS A 229 11.24 -10.98 16.62
N TRP A 230 11.54 -10.06 17.56
CA TRP A 230 12.28 -10.33 18.82
C TRP A 230 13.59 -11.09 18.62
N LEU A 231 14.23 -10.90 17.46
CA LEU A 231 15.49 -11.53 17.14
C LEU A 231 16.66 -10.83 17.85
N GLU A 232 17.73 -11.57 18.10
CA GLU A 232 18.96 -11.06 18.71
C GLU A 232 20.14 -11.33 17.77
N ASP A 233 21.14 -10.43 17.79
CA ASP A 233 22.37 -10.55 16.99
C ASP A 233 22.96 -11.99 17.04
N PRO A 234 23.29 -12.59 15.88
CA PRO A 234 23.37 -12.00 14.53
C PRO A 234 22.08 -12.17 13.69
N GLU A 235 20.96 -12.51 14.32
CA GLU A 235 19.65 -12.60 13.67
C GLU A 235 18.93 -11.25 13.78
N ASP A 236 18.24 -10.85 12.72
CA ASP A 236 17.64 -9.52 12.63
C ASP A 236 16.44 -9.54 11.67
N ALA A 237 15.57 -8.55 11.78
CA ALA A 237 14.46 -8.35 10.85
C ALA A 237 14.22 -6.85 10.65
N SER A 238 14.12 -6.43 9.39
CA SER A 238 13.99 -5.02 9.02
C SER A 238 12.92 -4.85 7.94
N MET A 239 12.09 -3.82 8.11
CA MET A 239 11.11 -3.38 7.11
C MET A 239 11.83 -2.67 5.96
N LEU A 240 11.47 -3.03 4.73
CA LEU A 240 11.96 -2.38 3.52
C LEU A 240 10.89 -1.42 2.96
N GLN A 241 9.61 -1.81 2.97
CA GLN A 241 8.50 -1.00 2.47
C GLN A 241 7.19 -1.33 3.22
N ASP A 242 6.28 -0.38 3.37
CA ASP A 242 5.02 -0.57 4.12
C ASP A 242 3.76 -0.57 3.22
N ASP A 243 3.85 0.05 2.04
CA ASP A 243 2.67 0.38 1.23
C ASP A 243 2.67 -0.25 -0.17
N VAL A 244 3.59 0.16 -1.06
CA VAL A 244 3.62 -0.28 -2.47
C VAL A 244 5.00 -0.76 -2.89
N CYS A 245 5.03 -1.92 -3.56
CA CYS A 245 6.24 -2.49 -4.15
C CYS A 245 5.98 -3.01 -5.56
N GLY A 246 7.04 -3.33 -6.31
CA GLY A 246 6.98 -4.01 -7.59
C GLY A 246 7.73 -5.34 -7.55
N LEU A 247 7.04 -6.46 -7.69
CA LEU A 247 7.66 -7.78 -7.88
C LEU A 247 8.15 -7.89 -9.32
N LEU A 248 9.46 -8.01 -9.51
CA LEU A 248 10.07 -8.15 -10.83
C LEU A 248 10.22 -9.61 -11.23
N SER A 249 10.42 -9.84 -12.53
CA SER A 249 10.50 -11.21 -13.11
C SER A 249 11.69 -12.03 -12.62
N ASP A 250 12.72 -11.41 -12.02
CA ASP A 250 13.87 -12.09 -11.41
C ASP A 250 13.65 -12.43 -9.92
N GLY A 251 12.51 -12.01 -9.36
CA GLY A 251 12.10 -12.24 -7.97
C GLY A 251 12.48 -11.14 -7.00
N SER A 252 13.22 -10.10 -7.44
CA SER A 252 13.44 -8.91 -6.62
C SER A 252 12.13 -8.14 -6.41
N VAL A 253 12.03 -7.44 -5.28
CA VAL A 253 10.86 -6.60 -4.96
C VAL A 253 11.33 -5.17 -4.76
N ALA A 254 11.03 -4.31 -5.74
CA ALA A 254 11.40 -2.90 -5.73
C ALA A 254 10.44 -2.10 -4.83
N GLY A 255 10.97 -1.36 -3.85
CA GLY A 255 10.19 -0.44 -3.02
C GLY A 255 9.89 0.87 -3.75
N SER A 256 8.74 1.50 -3.49
CA SER A 256 8.38 2.76 -4.16
C SER A 256 8.77 4.04 -3.39
N GLU A 257 8.74 4.01 -2.07
CA GLU A 257 8.92 5.19 -1.21
C GLU A 257 10.26 5.11 -0.47
N GLY A 258 11.14 6.07 -0.73
CA GLY A 258 12.56 6.03 -0.33
C GLY A 258 12.93 6.84 0.91
N GLU A 259 12.16 7.87 1.27
CA GLU A 259 12.51 8.80 2.35
C GLU A 259 11.54 8.72 3.54
N GLY A 260 10.23 8.69 3.24
CA GLY A 260 9.19 8.75 4.26
C GLY A 260 8.11 7.70 4.08
N LEU A 261 7.30 7.54 5.12
CA LEU A 261 6.16 6.63 5.18
C LEU A 261 4.89 7.42 5.50
N TYR A 262 3.75 7.01 4.96
CA TYR A 262 2.46 7.71 5.16
C TYR A 262 1.52 6.89 6.05
N ILE A 263 1.79 6.93 7.35
CA ILE A 263 1.16 6.08 8.35
C ILE A 263 -0.19 6.62 8.81
N LYS A 264 -1.02 5.73 9.37
CA LYS A 264 -2.26 6.10 10.07
C LYS A 264 -1.93 6.41 11.52
N THR A 265 -2.52 7.48 12.06
CA THR A 265 -2.17 7.97 13.41
C THR A 265 -3.30 7.82 14.43
N ILE A 266 -4.53 7.47 14.01
CA ILE A 266 -5.63 7.30 14.95
C ILE A 266 -5.32 6.17 15.95
N GLY A 267 -5.44 6.45 17.24
CA GLY A 267 -5.16 5.50 18.31
C GLY A 267 -3.68 5.12 18.44
N LEU A 268 -2.77 5.96 17.93
CA LEU A 268 -1.34 5.81 18.20
C LEU A 268 -1.08 6.08 19.68
N ASP A 269 -0.39 5.15 20.33
CA ASP A 269 -0.15 5.15 21.78
C ASP A 269 1.33 4.83 22.06
N GLU A 270 1.95 5.56 22.98
CA GLU A 270 3.37 5.45 23.31
C GLU A 270 3.71 4.08 23.94
N GLU A 271 2.79 3.48 24.70
CA GLU A 271 3.03 2.19 25.36
C GLU A 271 2.78 1.01 24.40
N GLU A 272 1.76 1.09 23.55
CA GLU A 272 1.41 0.02 22.61
C GLU A 272 2.23 0.05 21.31
N GLN A 273 2.61 1.25 20.84
CA GLN A 273 3.26 1.48 19.54
C GLN A 273 4.43 2.49 19.65
N PRO A 274 5.44 2.23 20.52
CA PRO A 274 6.47 3.20 20.88
C PRO A 274 7.26 3.75 19.67
N GLU A 275 7.71 2.90 18.75
CA GLU A 275 8.51 3.33 17.60
C GLU A 275 7.72 4.24 16.65
N LEU A 276 6.46 3.90 16.35
CA LEU A 276 5.61 4.72 15.48
C LEU A 276 5.20 6.03 16.18
N TYR A 277 4.98 6.00 17.50
CA TYR A 277 4.70 7.19 18.30
C TYR A 277 5.91 8.15 18.30
N GLU A 278 7.12 7.63 18.52
CA GLU A 278 8.36 8.41 18.46
C GLU A 278 8.54 9.05 17.07
N ALA A 279 8.39 8.27 16.00
CA ALA A 279 8.51 8.78 14.64
C ALA A 279 7.43 9.81 14.28
N ALA A 280 6.19 9.64 14.76
CA ALA A 280 5.08 10.60 14.52
C ALA A 280 5.17 11.87 15.37
N THR A 281 5.96 11.85 16.44
CA THR A 281 6.20 12.99 17.34
C THR A 281 7.58 13.62 17.14
N ALA A 282 8.37 13.14 16.17
CA ALA A 282 9.58 13.81 15.71
C ALA A 282 9.27 15.18 15.09
N ASP A 283 10.22 16.12 15.14
CA ASP A 283 10.08 17.45 14.53
C ASP A 283 10.06 17.40 12.99
N SER A 284 10.56 16.29 12.42
CA SER A 284 10.57 15.94 11.00
C SER A 284 9.23 15.40 10.50
N ALA A 285 8.32 15.00 11.39
CA ALA A 285 7.01 14.47 11.02
C ALA A 285 6.11 15.55 10.40
N ILE A 286 5.14 15.15 9.57
CA ILE A 286 4.12 16.05 9.01
C ILE A 286 2.75 15.45 9.28
N LEU A 287 1.95 16.10 10.11
CA LEU A 287 0.62 15.60 10.48
C LEU A 287 -0.45 16.11 9.51
N GLU A 288 -1.36 15.22 9.12
CA GLU A 288 -2.51 15.56 8.28
C GLU A 288 -3.80 15.06 8.95
N ASN A 289 -4.71 15.99 9.24
CA ASN A 289 -6.01 15.73 9.85
C ASN A 289 -5.96 15.11 11.26
N VAL A 290 -4.83 15.25 11.96
CA VAL A 290 -4.70 14.93 13.39
C VAL A 290 -5.35 16.04 14.21
N ALA A 291 -6.01 15.68 15.31
CA ALA A 291 -6.54 16.67 16.25
C ALA A 291 -5.38 17.38 16.96
N VAL A 292 -5.16 18.65 16.61
CA VAL A 292 -4.17 19.52 17.25
C VAL A 292 -4.89 20.76 17.77
N ASP A 293 -4.59 21.14 19.01
CA ASP A 293 -5.14 22.35 19.63
C ASP A 293 -4.36 23.61 19.23
N ASP A 294 -4.94 24.79 19.47
CA ASP A 294 -4.32 26.09 19.13
C ASP A 294 -2.95 26.31 19.83
N ASP A 295 -2.67 25.59 20.91
CA ASP A 295 -1.38 25.63 21.63
C ASP A 295 -0.38 24.56 21.16
N GLY A 296 -0.74 23.75 20.17
CA GLY A 296 0.10 22.70 19.58
C GLY A 296 -0.08 21.31 20.19
N THR A 297 -0.91 21.15 21.23
CA THR A 297 -1.14 19.84 21.87
C THR A 297 -1.73 18.84 20.87
N VAL A 298 -1.15 17.65 20.76
CA VAL A 298 -1.56 16.60 19.80
C VAL A 298 -2.41 15.53 20.49
N HIS A 299 -3.53 15.16 19.86
CA HIS A 299 -4.44 14.10 20.35
C HIS A 299 -4.61 13.02 19.28
N PHE A 300 -3.86 11.92 19.39
CA PHE A 300 -3.90 10.81 18.41
C PHE A 300 -5.13 9.93 18.56
N GLU A 301 -5.79 9.93 19.71
CA GLU A 301 -7.02 9.19 19.99
C GLU A 301 -8.28 9.91 19.50
N GLU A 302 -8.20 11.22 19.23
CA GLU A 302 -9.34 12.02 18.81
C GLU A 302 -9.52 12.00 17.28
N ASP A 303 -10.69 11.57 16.82
CA ASP A 303 -11.10 11.62 15.41
C ASP A 303 -11.78 12.95 15.03
N ARG A 304 -11.37 14.07 15.66
CA ARG A 304 -11.96 15.41 15.53
C ARG A 304 -12.27 15.79 14.07
N TYR A 305 -11.38 15.43 13.15
CA TYR A 305 -11.55 15.63 11.71
C TYR A 305 -11.90 14.34 10.98
N THR A 306 -11.26 13.22 11.33
CA THR A 306 -11.47 11.91 10.71
C THR A 306 -10.74 10.80 11.49
N ALA A 307 -11.25 9.57 11.40
CA ALA A 307 -10.52 8.37 11.81
C ALA A 307 -9.41 7.97 10.82
N ASN A 308 -9.29 8.65 9.66
CA ASN A 308 -8.19 8.49 8.71
C ASN A 308 -7.14 9.60 8.89
N SER A 309 -6.84 9.98 10.13
CA SER A 309 -5.72 10.89 10.42
C SER A 309 -4.40 10.21 10.04
N ARG A 310 -3.47 11.00 9.52
CA ARG A 310 -2.22 10.52 8.91
C ARG A 310 -1.02 11.32 9.40
N ALA A 311 0.14 10.68 9.30
CA ALA A 311 1.42 11.35 9.42
C ALA A 311 2.34 10.90 8.29
N ILE A 312 3.15 11.82 7.80
CA ILE A 312 4.38 11.48 7.09
C ILE A 312 5.49 11.45 8.13
N ILE A 313 6.15 10.31 8.26
CA ILE A 313 7.30 10.12 9.14
C ILE A 313 8.52 9.79 8.27
N GLN A 314 9.71 10.22 8.70
CA GLN A 314 10.94 9.86 8.01
C GLN A 314 11.34 8.42 8.38
N ARG A 315 11.89 7.68 7.43
CA ARG A 315 12.31 6.29 7.65
C ARG A 315 13.40 6.18 8.72
N ASP A 316 14.32 7.14 8.76
CA ASP A 316 15.42 7.18 9.73
C ASP A 316 14.96 7.42 11.19
N GLU A 317 13.69 7.81 11.39
CA GLU A 317 13.06 7.94 12.72
C GLU A 317 12.40 6.63 13.17
N LEU A 318 12.38 5.60 12.32
CA LEU A 318 11.76 4.31 12.60
C LEU A 318 12.84 3.22 12.69
N GLU A 319 13.17 2.78 13.91
CA GLU A 319 14.24 1.79 14.17
C GLU A 319 14.04 0.49 13.36
N SER A 320 12.80 0.09 13.15
CA SER A 320 12.45 -1.09 12.36
C SER A 320 12.63 -0.93 10.84
N ALA A 321 12.76 0.29 10.32
CA ALA A 321 12.97 0.53 8.89
C ALA A 321 14.44 0.41 8.51
N ASP A 322 14.72 -0.31 7.43
CA ASP A 322 16.05 -0.34 6.84
C ASP A 322 16.31 0.91 5.99
N GLU A 323 17.59 1.27 5.85
CA GLU A 323 18.00 2.27 4.86
C GLU A 323 17.63 1.81 3.45
N GLU A 324 17.72 0.51 3.15
CA GLU A 324 17.31 -0.03 1.85
C GLU A 324 15.77 -0.18 1.74
N ILE A 325 15.24 -0.04 0.52
CA ILE A 325 13.80 -0.20 0.25
C ILE A 325 13.48 -1.38 -0.68
N ASP A 326 14.52 -1.93 -1.31
CA ASP A 326 14.41 -3.04 -2.25
C ASP A 326 14.78 -4.34 -1.55
N LEU A 327 14.01 -5.39 -1.85
CA LEU A 327 14.27 -6.74 -1.38
C LEU A 327 14.91 -7.54 -2.52
N ASP A 328 16.08 -8.12 -2.26
CA ASP A 328 16.85 -8.88 -3.26
C ASP A 328 16.05 -10.02 -3.89
N ARG A 329 15.21 -10.70 -3.09
CA ARG A 329 14.37 -11.81 -3.52
C ARG A 329 13.16 -11.99 -2.59
N MET A 330 11.97 -12.18 -3.17
CA MET A 330 10.79 -12.66 -2.45
C MET A 330 10.89 -14.18 -2.27
N ASP A 331 11.06 -14.64 -1.04
CA ASP A 331 11.06 -16.07 -0.70
C ASP A 331 9.71 -16.51 -0.15
N GLN A 332 8.99 -15.61 0.53
CA GLN A 332 7.73 -15.89 1.20
C GLN A 332 6.71 -14.78 0.98
N VAL A 333 5.45 -15.17 0.82
CA VAL A 333 4.32 -14.24 0.77
C VAL A 333 3.21 -14.66 1.73
N PHE A 334 2.73 -13.68 2.49
CA PHE A 334 1.70 -13.85 3.50
C PHE A 334 0.45 -13.03 3.15
N PHE A 335 -0.66 -13.72 2.92
CA PHE A 335 -1.99 -13.13 2.78
C PHE A 335 -2.62 -13.02 4.17
N ILE A 336 -2.71 -11.79 4.67
CA ILE A 336 -3.23 -11.50 6.00
C ILE A 336 -4.74 -11.41 5.95
N THR A 337 -5.39 -12.25 6.74
CA THR A 337 -6.84 -12.28 6.91
C THR A 337 -7.23 -12.21 8.38
N ARG A 338 -8.48 -11.87 8.65
CA ARG A 338 -9.11 -12.01 9.97
C ARG A 338 -10.32 -12.94 9.94
N ASN A 339 -10.42 -13.77 8.90
CA ASN A 339 -11.53 -14.70 8.72
C ASN A 339 -11.49 -15.80 9.81
N PRO A 340 -12.55 -15.97 10.60
CA PRO A 340 -12.57 -16.91 11.73
C PRO A 340 -12.57 -18.39 11.36
N LEU A 341 -12.74 -18.71 10.07
CA LEU A 341 -12.65 -20.07 9.53
C LEU A 341 -11.22 -20.43 9.06
N MET A 342 -10.28 -19.50 9.13
CA MET A 342 -8.88 -19.73 8.72
C MET A 342 -8.00 -20.04 9.95
N PRO A 343 -7.05 -21.01 9.84
CA PRO A 343 -6.10 -21.31 10.91
C PRO A 343 -5.12 -20.15 11.12
N PRO A 344 -4.31 -20.15 12.20
CA PRO A 344 -3.26 -19.15 12.41
C PRO A 344 -2.35 -19.01 11.20
N VAL A 345 -2.02 -20.13 10.55
CA VAL A 345 -1.36 -20.14 9.26
C VAL A 345 -1.74 -21.39 8.48
N ALA A 346 -1.82 -21.26 7.15
CA ALA A 346 -1.90 -22.38 6.23
C ALA A 346 -0.89 -22.18 5.10
N LYS A 347 -0.19 -23.25 4.72
CA LYS A 347 0.66 -23.28 3.53
C LYS A 347 -0.20 -23.57 2.30
N LEU A 348 -0.03 -22.77 1.27
CA LEU A 348 -0.80 -22.85 0.03
C LEU A 348 0.10 -23.44 -1.07
N ASP A 349 -0.50 -24.22 -1.96
CA ASP A 349 0.07 -24.46 -3.28
C ASP A 349 -0.11 -23.22 -4.18
N GLU A 350 0.48 -23.25 -5.37
CA GLU A 350 0.53 -22.10 -6.27
C GLU A 350 -0.86 -21.68 -6.75
N GLU A 351 -1.75 -22.63 -7.03
CA GLU A 351 -3.13 -22.32 -7.42
C GLU A 351 -3.95 -21.76 -6.25
N GLN A 352 -3.81 -22.33 -5.04
CA GLN A 352 -4.43 -21.80 -3.82
C GLN A 352 -3.90 -20.40 -3.47
N ALA A 353 -2.62 -20.12 -3.71
CA ALA A 353 -2.03 -18.80 -3.50
C ALA A 353 -2.60 -17.77 -4.48
N ALA A 354 -2.80 -18.15 -5.75
CA ALA A 354 -3.48 -17.31 -6.72
C ALA A 354 -4.96 -17.05 -6.33
N VAL A 355 -5.64 -18.05 -5.76
CA VAL A 355 -6.96 -17.85 -5.13
C VAL A 355 -6.88 -16.84 -3.99
N ALA A 356 -5.94 -16.97 -3.07
CA ALA A 356 -5.77 -16.05 -1.95
C ALA A 356 -5.51 -14.61 -2.42
N PHE A 357 -4.69 -14.45 -3.46
CA PHE A 357 -4.45 -13.16 -4.12
C PHE A 357 -5.75 -12.59 -4.72
N MET A 358 -6.47 -13.37 -5.52
CA MET A 358 -7.72 -12.93 -6.15
C MET A 358 -8.79 -12.58 -5.12
N LEU A 359 -8.90 -13.35 -4.04
CA LEU A 359 -9.84 -13.07 -2.98
C LEU A 359 -9.49 -11.78 -2.23
N GLY A 360 -8.20 -11.59 -1.89
CA GLY A 360 -7.74 -10.49 -1.03
C GLY A 360 -8.67 -10.26 0.16
N GLU A 361 -9.06 -11.37 0.79
CA GLU A 361 -10.22 -11.48 1.65
C GLU A 361 -9.87 -11.21 3.12
N SER A 362 -10.71 -10.44 3.79
CA SER A 362 -10.70 -10.32 5.25
C SER A 362 -12.09 -10.02 5.80
N ILE A 363 -12.15 -9.80 7.12
CA ILE A 363 -13.31 -9.27 7.81
C ILE A 363 -13.06 -7.79 8.09
N GLU A 364 -14.02 -6.95 7.73
CA GLU A 364 -13.96 -5.52 7.99
C GLU A 364 -13.90 -5.27 9.50
N THR A 365 -13.00 -4.39 9.92
CA THR A 365 -12.75 -4.14 11.34
C THR A 365 -13.33 -2.81 11.74
N SER A 366 -13.62 -2.62 13.04
CA SER A 366 -14.05 -1.31 13.53
C SER A 366 -13.00 -0.21 13.33
N ALA A 367 -11.71 -0.58 13.18
CA ALA A 367 -10.64 0.36 12.89
C ALA A 367 -10.51 0.68 11.38
N GLY A 368 -11.11 -0.14 10.51
CA GLY A 368 -11.23 0.10 9.07
C GLY A 368 -12.49 0.93 8.77
N ASP A 369 -13.66 0.28 8.83
CA ASP A 369 -14.99 0.89 8.74
C ASP A 369 -15.92 0.41 9.89
N PRO A 370 -16.16 1.26 10.91
CA PRO A 370 -17.07 0.94 12.01
C PRO A 370 -18.49 0.53 11.58
N SER A 371 -18.98 1.02 10.44
CA SER A 371 -20.36 0.77 9.98
C SER A 371 -20.56 -0.60 9.35
N ARG A 372 -19.46 -1.24 8.92
CA ARG A 372 -19.42 -2.52 8.23
C ARG A 372 -18.67 -3.60 9.01
N ALA A 373 -18.27 -3.30 10.25
CA ALA A 373 -17.49 -4.20 11.08
C ALA A 373 -18.14 -5.59 11.20
N GLY A 374 -17.39 -6.63 10.84
CA GLY A 374 -17.87 -8.02 10.79
C GLY A 374 -18.35 -8.50 9.41
N GLU A 375 -18.45 -7.62 8.42
CA GLU A 375 -18.72 -8.01 7.03
C GLU A 375 -17.48 -8.57 6.34
N SER A 376 -17.66 -9.58 5.48
CA SER A 376 -16.62 -10.04 4.57
C SER A 376 -16.33 -8.98 3.52
N ILE A 377 -15.05 -8.72 3.28
CA ILE A 377 -14.56 -7.78 2.27
C ILE A 377 -13.52 -8.48 1.40
N ARG A 378 -13.58 -8.21 0.09
CA ARG A 378 -12.68 -8.75 -0.93
C ARG A 378 -12.20 -7.64 -1.83
N VAL A 379 -10.89 -7.59 -2.07
CA VAL A 379 -10.23 -6.66 -3.00
C VAL A 379 -9.05 -7.40 -3.60
N VAL A 380 -9.04 -7.63 -4.92
CA VAL A 380 -7.98 -8.39 -5.61
C VAL A 380 -6.59 -7.84 -5.25
N GLY A 381 -5.68 -8.73 -4.84
CA GLY A 381 -4.33 -8.39 -4.39
C GLY A 381 -4.27 -7.45 -3.18
N THR A 382 -5.38 -7.26 -2.47
CA THR A 382 -5.60 -6.18 -1.49
C THR A 382 -5.31 -4.79 -2.08
N ASN A 383 -5.42 -4.66 -3.40
CA ASN A 383 -4.93 -3.55 -4.20
C ASN A 383 -6.08 -2.83 -4.94
N PRO A 384 -6.65 -1.75 -4.39
CA PRO A 384 -7.71 -0.99 -5.05
C PRO A 384 -7.19 -0.05 -6.16
N PHE A 385 -5.95 -0.26 -6.63
CA PHE A 385 -5.26 0.60 -7.59
C PHE A 385 -4.89 -0.13 -8.88
N ILE A 386 -5.32 -1.37 -9.06
CA ILE A 386 -5.11 -2.12 -10.31
C ILE A 386 -5.63 -1.31 -11.49
N ILE A 387 -4.85 -1.30 -12.58
CA ILE A 387 -5.24 -0.77 -13.88
C ILE A 387 -5.21 -1.95 -14.86
N GLY A 388 -6.33 -2.19 -15.53
CA GLY A 388 -6.54 -3.32 -16.40
C GLY A 388 -7.27 -4.47 -15.70
N SER A 389 -7.27 -5.63 -16.35
CA SER A 389 -7.99 -6.81 -15.89
C SER A 389 -7.42 -7.36 -14.57
N GLU A 390 -8.28 -7.45 -13.56
CA GLU A 390 -7.98 -8.12 -12.29
C GLU A 390 -7.76 -9.64 -12.47
N GLY A 391 -8.47 -10.28 -13.41
CA GLY A 391 -8.27 -11.70 -13.73
C GLY A 391 -6.91 -11.97 -14.38
N GLU A 392 -6.45 -11.06 -15.24
CA GLU A 392 -5.08 -11.10 -15.77
C GLU A 392 -4.04 -10.89 -14.66
N GLU A 393 -4.31 -10.00 -13.70
CA GLU A 393 -3.45 -9.75 -12.54
C GLU A 393 -3.23 -11.05 -11.72
N GLY A 394 -4.30 -11.80 -11.45
CA GLY A 394 -4.22 -13.10 -10.79
C GLY A 394 -3.43 -14.14 -11.57
N ASN A 395 -3.57 -14.16 -12.89
CA ASN A 395 -2.79 -15.05 -13.76
C ASN A 395 -1.29 -14.71 -13.75
N ILE A 396 -0.93 -13.42 -13.78
CA ILE A 396 0.47 -12.98 -13.71
C ILE A 396 1.05 -13.34 -12.34
N PHE A 397 0.30 -13.11 -11.25
CA PHE A 397 0.73 -13.49 -9.92
C PHE A 397 1.03 -15.00 -9.82
N HIS A 398 0.11 -15.84 -10.31
CA HIS A 398 0.28 -17.29 -10.36
C HIS A 398 1.55 -17.71 -11.12
N GLU A 399 1.80 -17.10 -12.29
CA GLU A 399 3.00 -17.39 -13.08
C GLU A 399 4.30 -17.01 -12.35
N LEU A 400 4.33 -15.84 -11.71
CA LEU A 400 5.50 -15.34 -11.00
C LEU A 400 5.83 -16.24 -9.80
N ILE A 401 4.87 -16.56 -8.93
CA ILE A 401 5.15 -17.40 -7.75
C ILE A 401 5.63 -18.81 -8.13
N ASN A 402 5.09 -19.38 -9.22
CA ASN A 402 5.47 -20.71 -9.69
C ASN A 402 6.89 -20.71 -10.30
N ILE A 403 7.21 -19.72 -11.14
CA ILE A 403 8.56 -19.62 -11.74
C ILE A 403 9.62 -19.32 -10.68
N LEU A 404 9.27 -18.53 -9.69
CA LEU A 404 10.18 -18.07 -8.65
C LEU A 404 10.31 -19.04 -7.47
N ASP A 405 9.45 -20.07 -7.38
CA ASP A 405 9.41 -21.06 -6.29
C ASP A 405 9.22 -20.37 -4.93
N ILE A 406 8.12 -19.63 -4.81
CA ILE A 406 7.81 -18.80 -3.63
C ILE A 406 6.89 -19.56 -2.68
N ASP A 407 7.28 -19.62 -1.41
CA ASP A 407 6.44 -20.18 -0.36
C ASP A 407 5.27 -19.24 -0.05
N CYS A 408 4.04 -19.73 -0.24
CA CYS A 408 2.82 -18.94 -0.08
C CYS A 408 2.02 -19.37 1.16
N TYR A 409 1.54 -18.38 1.92
CA TYR A 409 0.82 -18.61 3.17
C TYR A 409 -0.39 -17.69 3.30
N VAL A 410 -1.47 -18.20 3.89
CA VAL A 410 -2.49 -17.36 4.53
C VAL A 410 -2.20 -17.33 6.02
N ILE A 411 -2.22 -16.13 6.62
CA ILE A 411 -2.02 -15.91 8.06
C ILE A 411 -3.24 -15.21 8.66
N ASN A 412 -3.80 -15.77 9.73
CA ASN A 412 -4.95 -15.19 10.43
C ASN A 412 -4.50 -14.38 11.64
N THR A 413 -4.71 -13.07 11.61
CA THR A 413 -4.39 -12.12 12.70
C THR A 413 -5.64 -11.70 13.49
N GLY A 414 -6.74 -12.44 13.30
CA GLY A 414 -8.00 -12.26 13.98
C GLY A 414 -8.15 -13.26 15.12
N TYR A 415 -9.23 -14.02 15.05
CA TYR A 415 -9.63 -14.99 16.05
C TYR A 415 -10.24 -16.19 15.36
N LEU A 416 -10.34 -17.32 16.06
CA LEU A 416 -11.06 -18.50 15.59
C LEU A 416 -12.54 -18.46 16.00
N GLY A 417 -13.40 -18.98 15.13
CA GLY A 417 -14.84 -19.12 15.38
C GLY A 417 -15.50 -17.82 15.86
N GLN A 418 -16.38 -17.91 16.85
CA GLN A 418 -17.03 -16.74 17.46
C GLN A 418 -16.16 -16.09 18.53
N LYS A 419 -14.90 -15.77 18.20
CA LYS A 419 -13.88 -15.24 19.14
C LYS A 419 -13.54 -16.21 20.27
N SER A 420 -13.48 -17.51 19.98
CA SER A 420 -13.15 -18.53 20.98
C SER A 420 -11.67 -18.52 21.36
N LYS A 421 -10.79 -18.20 20.40
CA LYS A 421 -9.34 -18.12 20.56
C LYS A 421 -8.80 -16.93 19.75
N ASP A 422 -8.09 -16.03 20.41
CA ASP A 422 -7.44 -14.88 19.77
C ASP A 422 -6.09 -15.29 19.17
N ILE A 423 -5.72 -14.69 18.04
CA ILE A 423 -4.42 -14.90 17.39
C ILE A 423 -3.70 -13.56 17.40
N GLY A 424 -2.88 -13.36 18.43
CA GLY A 424 -2.23 -12.10 18.70
C GLY A 424 -0.95 -11.90 17.88
N VAL A 425 -0.29 -10.78 18.18
CA VAL A 425 1.02 -10.44 17.58
C VAL A 425 2.08 -11.46 17.97
N THR A 426 2.05 -11.98 19.20
CA THR A 426 2.96 -13.06 19.67
C THR A 426 2.87 -14.29 18.78
N GLU A 427 1.67 -14.83 18.61
CA GLU A 427 1.43 -16.01 17.77
C GLU A 427 1.85 -15.76 16.32
N SER A 428 1.43 -14.62 15.77
CA SER A 428 1.71 -14.26 14.37
C SER A 428 3.21 -14.12 14.11
N VAL A 429 3.92 -13.40 14.97
CA VAL A 429 5.37 -13.18 14.82
C VAL A 429 6.16 -14.48 15.04
N THR A 430 5.76 -15.33 16.00
CA THR A 430 6.36 -16.66 16.16
C THR A 430 6.20 -17.47 14.87
N ILE A 431 5.01 -17.49 14.26
CA ILE A 431 4.78 -18.16 12.99
C ILE A 431 5.67 -17.61 11.88
N LEU A 432 5.78 -16.29 11.73
CA LEU A 432 6.62 -15.67 10.69
C LEU A 432 8.10 -16.04 10.85
N THR A 433 8.59 -16.03 12.09
CA THR A 433 9.96 -16.39 12.40
C THR A 433 10.22 -17.87 12.12
N GLU A 434 9.37 -18.78 12.60
CA GLU A 434 9.55 -20.22 12.38
C GLU A 434 9.34 -20.62 10.90
N ALA A 435 8.47 -19.91 10.17
CA ALA A 435 8.38 -20.04 8.70
C ALA A 435 9.68 -19.60 8.02
N ALA A 436 10.29 -18.49 8.45
CA ALA A 436 11.58 -18.04 7.94
C ALA A 436 12.74 -18.97 8.35
N ARG A 437 12.66 -19.66 9.50
CA ARG A 437 13.64 -20.69 9.89
C ARG A 437 13.44 -21.98 9.08
N GLY A 438 12.20 -22.29 8.69
CA GLY A 438 11.86 -23.56 8.03
C GLY A 438 11.65 -24.69 9.04
N THR A 439 11.30 -24.35 10.28
CA THR A 439 11.15 -25.26 11.42
C THR A 439 9.70 -25.65 11.70
N ILE A 440 8.75 -25.12 10.91
CA ILE A 440 7.35 -25.53 10.95
C ILE A 440 7.20 -26.90 10.28
N GLU A 441 6.66 -27.88 11.00
CA GLU A 441 6.26 -29.15 10.42
C GLU A 441 4.83 -29.04 9.89
N TRP A 442 4.61 -29.48 8.65
CA TRP A 442 3.34 -29.32 7.95
C TRP A 442 2.61 -30.65 7.75
N THR A 443 1.29 -30.62 7.84
CA THR A 443 0.42 -31.77 7.54
C THR A 443 -0.75 -31.34 6.67
N ARG A 444 -1.16 -32.21 5.74
CA ARG A 444 -2.40 -32.01 4.97
C ARG A 444 -3.56 -32.50 5.81
N ASP A 445 -4.41 -31.59 6.26
CA ASP A 445 -5.59 -31.93 7.04
C ASP A 445 -6.79 -32.19 6.11
N GLU A 446 -7.47 -33.32 6.31
CA GLU A 446 -8.57 -33.76 5.44
C GLU A 446 -9.87 -32.97 5.67
N ARG A 447 -10.06 -32.38 6.86
CA ARG A 447 -11.32 -31.73 7.25
C ARG A 447 -11.36 -30.26 6.84
N THR A 448 -10.26 -29.56 7.04
CA THR A 448 -10.01 -28.19 6.57
C THR A 448 -9.61 -28.16 5.10
N GLU A 449 -9.09 -29.29 4.57
CA GLU A 449 -8.55 -29.41 3.22
C GLU A 449 -7.44 -28.37 2.93
N LEU A 450 -6.71 -27.99 3.99
CA LEU A 450 -5.56 -27.10 3.96
C LEU A 450 -4.32 -27.83 4.42
N THR A 451 -3.16 -27.34 4.01
CA THR A 451 -1.89 -27.72 4.61
C THR A 451 -1.66 -26.84 5.83
N ILE A 452 -1.83 -27.39 7.03
CA ILE A 452 -1.74 -26.67 8.30
C ILE A 452 -0.51 -27.13 9.09
N PRO A 453 -0.03 -26.37 10.09
CA PRO A 453 1.09 -26.83 10.90
C PRO A 453 0.69 -28.02 11.78
N ASP A 454 1.51 -29.05 11.76
CA ASP A 454 1.51 -30.14 12.75
C ASP A 454 2.24 -29.69 14.03
N SER A 455 3.33 -28.91 13.87
CA SER A 455 4.06 -28.32 14.99
C SER A 455 4.68 -26.97 14.63
N VAL A 456 4.72 -26.06 15.62
CA VAL A 456 5.40 -24.75 15.52
C VAL A 456 6.20 -24.56 16.81
N PRO A 457 7.55 -24.45 16.76
CA PRO A 457 8.33 -24.23 17.96
C PRO A 457 7.88 -22.98 18.74
N GLY A 458 7.64 -23.15 20.04
CA GLY A 458 7.21 -22.04 20.91
C GLY A 458 5.70 -21.73 20.87
N LEU A 459 4.91 -22.47 20.10
CA LEU A 459 3.46 -22.28 20.00
C LEU A 459 2.72 -23.63 20.14
N ASP A 460 1.76 -23.69 21.06
CA ASP A 460 0.87 -24.84 21.24
C ASP A 460 -0.18 -24.86 20.10
N ILE A 461 0.21 -25.26 18.89
CA ILE A 461 -0.62 -25.09 17.69
C ILE A 461 -1.93 -25.91 17.72
N GLU A 462 -1.96 -27.03 18.47
CA GLU A 462 -3.15 -27.86 18.64
C GLU A 462 -4.34 -27.07 19.21
N ASP A 463 -4.10 -26.05 20.04
CA ASP A 463 -5.12 -25.16 20.60
C ASP A 463 -5.86 -24.34 19.53
N TYR A 464 -5.31 -24.27 18.32
CA TYR A 464 -5.80 -23.44 17.23
C TYR A 464 -6.44 -24.26 16.09
N TYR A 465 -6.76 -25.54 16.33
CA TYR A 465 -7.46 -26.35 15.33
C TYR A 465 -8.88 -25.82 15.08
N VAL A 466 -9.07 -25.11 13.95
CA VAL A 466 -10.30 -24.37 13.62
C VAL A 466 -11.60 -25.17 13.81
N PRO A 467 -11.69 -26.45 13.39
CA PRO A 467 -12.93 -27.22 13.52
C PRO A 467 -13.38 -27.49 14.97
N ASP A 468 -12.52 -27.28 15.97
CA ASP A 468 -12.87 -27.37 17.39
C ASP A 468 -13.49 -26.05 17.93
N HIS A 469 -13.37 -24.97 17.16
CA HIS A 469 -13.79 -23.61 17.53
C HIS A 469 -15.04 -23.12 16.80
N VAL A 470 -15.50 -23.86 15.79
CA VAL A 470 -16.60 -23.47 14.91
C VAL A 470 -17.70 -24.53 14.99
N ASP A 471 -18.89 -24.11 15.43
CA ASP A 471 -20.09 -24.93 15.36
C ASP A 471 -20.47 -25.20 13.90
N ASP A 472 -20.84 -26.44 13.57
CA ASP A 472 -21.19 -26.88 12.21
C ASP A 472 -20.12 -26.51 11.15
N TYR A 473 -18.83 -26.64 11.53
CA TYR A 473 -17.67 -26.25 10.69
C TYR A 473 -17.76 -26.71 9.23
N ASP A 474 -18.17 -27.95 8.99
CA ASP A 474 -18.18 -28.52 7.64
C ASP A 474 -19.20 -27.78 6.73
N ASP A 475 -20.35 -27.36 7.28
CA ASP A 475 -21.35 -26.56 6.56
C ASP A 475 -20.84 -25.12 6.33
N ALA A 476 -20.21 -24.52 7.34
CA ALA A 476 -19.62 -23.17 7.24
C ALA A 476 -18.48 -23.11 6.20
N LEU A 477 -17.63 -24.15 6.16
CA LEU A 477 -16.57 -24.29 5.16
C LEU A 477 -17.16 -24.45 3.75
N ALA A 478 -18.22 -25.26 3.60
CA ALA A 478 -18.88 -25.45 2.31
C ALA A 478 -19.53 -24.15 1.80
N GLU A 479 -20.14 -23.36 2.69
CA GLU A 479 -20.70 -22.04 2.36
C GLU A 479 -19.61 -21.06 1.94
N LEU A 480 -18.53 -20.94 2.72
CA LEU A 480 -17.38 -20.07 2.39
C LEU A 480 -16.80 -20.41 1.01
N ARG A 481 -16.64 -21.70 0.70
CA ARG A 481 -16.13 -22.16 -0.61
C ARG A 481 -17.09 -21.84 -1.75
N ALA A 482 -18.40 -21.96 -1.52
CA ALA A 482 -19.38 -21.57 -2.53
C ALA A 482 -19.29 -20.07 -2.82
N GLU A 483 -19.23 -19.23 -1.79
CA GLU A 483 -19.07 -17.78 -1.93
C GLU A 483 -17.76 -17.37 -2.61
N ARG A 484 -16.66 -18.09 -2.33
CA ARG A 484 -15.37 -17.88 -2.99
C ARG A 484 -15.43 -18.23 -4.47
N ARG A 485 -16.02 -19.37 -4.83
CA ARG A 485 -16.21 -19.76 -6.23
C ARG A 485 -17.08 -18.77 -7.00
N ASP A 486 -18.20 -18.35 -6.40
CA ASP A 486 -19.11 -17.38 -7.01
C ASP A 486 -18.39 -16.06 -7.29
N TYR A 487 -17.57 -15.58 -6.35
CA TYR A 487 -16.76 -14.37 -6.54
C TYR A 487 -15.69 -14.53 -7.63
N LEU A 488 -14.94 -15.64 -7.63
CA LEU A 488 -13.91 -15.87 -8.65
C LEU A 488 -14.51 -16.05 -10.06
N ALA A 489 -15.75 -16.50 -10.17
CA ALA A 489 -16.45 -16.62 -11.45
C ALA A 489 -16.83 -15.27 -12.08
N GLU A 490 -16.68 -14.15 -11.36
CA GLU A 490 -16.89 -12.80 -11.90
C GLU A 490 -15.75 -12.35 -12.83
N PHE A 491 -14.60 -13.04 -12.83
CA PHE A 491 -13.41 -12.67 -13.60
C PHE A 491 -13.24 -13.54 -14.86
N ASP A 492 -13.76 -13.06 -15.99
CA ASP A 492 -13.78 -13.80 -17.28
C ASP A 492 -12.40 -14.29 -17.76
N GLU A 493 -11.32 -13.57 -17.44
CA GLU A 493 -9.96 -13.88 -17.90
C GLU A 493 -9.15 -14.75 -16.92
N LEU A 494 -9.68 -15.01 -15.72
CA LEU A 494 -9.01 -15.83 -14.72
C LEU A 494 -8.99 -17.30 -15.16
N ARG A 495 -7.84 -17.96 -15.04
CA ARG A 495 -7.70 -19.37 -15.44
C ARG A 495 -8.56 -20.29 -14.60
N GLU A 496 -9.18 -21.29 -15.25
CA GLU A 496 -10.03 -22.29 -14.60
C GLU A 496 -9.28 -23.07 -13.50
N GLU A 497 -7.98 -23.33 -13.66
CA GLU A 497 -7.19 -24.01 -12.63
C GLU A 497 -7.14 -23.23 -11.31
N ILE A 498 -7.18 -21.90 -11.35
CA ILE A 498 -7.24 -21.05 -10.16
C ILE A 498 -8.65 -21.10 -9.58
N THR A 499 -9.70 -20.99 -10.40
CA THR A 499 -11.09 -21.03 -9.89
C THR A 499 -11.48 -22.38 -9.30
N ASP A 500 -10.88 -23.47 -9.79
CA ASP A 500 -11.07 -24.83 -9.27
C ASP A 500 -10.30 -25.09 -7.96
N ALA A 501 -9.25 -24.33 -7.67
CA ALA A 501 -8.39 -24.48 -6.50
C ALA A 501 -8.93 -23.79 -5.21
N VAL A 502 -10.20 -23.37 -5.21
CA VAL A 502 -10.84 -22.75 -4.03
C VAL A 502 -10.73 -23.67 -2.81
N TYR A 503 -10.13 -23.13 -1.75
CA TYR A 503 -9.92 -23.78 -0.47
C TYR A 503 -10.92 -23.37 0.61
#